data_AF-C5CYJ6-F1
#
_entry.id   AF-C5CYJ6-F1
#
_cell.length_a   1.000
_cell.length_b   1.000
_cell.length_c   1.000
_cell.angle_alpha   90.00
_cell.angle_beta   90.00
_cell.angle_gamma   90.00
#
_symmetry.space_group_name_H-M   'P 1'
#
loop_
_entity.id
_entity.type
_entity.pdbx_description
1 polymer ?
#
loop_
_entity_poly.entity_id
_entity_poly.type
_entity_poly.pdbx_seq_one_letter_code
_entity_poly.pdbx_strand_id
1 'polypeptide(L)'
;MMMMLALALGTALAVGPERSAKPEAAVPSSVARGARLFDGTEPLAGTLSGHSAPLPDAATRCIQCHAGPGKSTAAVSGFAPLLDRRQLREILPRRGGPPVAYERTSFCRTLRTGIDPAHVTLPRAMPRFDADEGQCAALWDYLTQALPQ
;
A
#
# COMPACT_ATOMS: atom_id res chain seq x y z
N MET A 1 -6.82 26.13 79.17
CA MET A 1 -7.96 25.28 78.77
C MET A 1 -7.83 25.02 77.26
N MET A 2 -7.77 23.75 76.86
CA MET A 2 -7.72 23.17 75.49
C MET A 2 -6.47 23.45 74.62
N MET A 3 -5.61 22.46 74.30
CA MET A 3 -5.73 21.38 73.28
C MET A 3 -5.48 21.92 71.84
N MET A 4 -4.71 21.35 70.91
CA MET A 4 -4.13 20.02 70.70
C MET A 4 -2.92 20.08 69.74
N LEU A 5 -2.11 19.03 69.80
CA LEU A 5 -1.26 18.43 68.74
C LEU A 5 -1.77 18.61 67.29
N ALA A 6 -0.86 18.63 66.31
CA ALA A 6 -0.64 17.47 65.41
C ALA A 6 0.27 17.72 64.19
N LEU A 7 1.23 16.79 64.06
CA LEU A 7 1.71 16.08 62.87
C LEU A 7 2.48 16.82 61.75
N ALA A 8 3.77 16.46 61.68
CA ALA A 8 4.60 16.51 60.49
C ALA A 8 4.27 15.37 59.52
N LEU A 9 4.12 15.67 58.22
CA LEU A 9 4.32 14.70 57.13
C LEU A 9 4.98 15.42 55.94
N GLY A 10 6.25 15.08 55.68
CA GLY A 10 6.97 15.47 54.49
C GLY A 10 6.59 14.60 53.30
N THR A 11 6.25 15.21 52.18
CA THR A 11 6.02 14.52 50.91
C THR A 11 7.24 14.69 50.01
N ALA A 12 8.03 13.63 49.87
CA ALA A 12 9.07 13.55 48.85
C ALA A 12 8.40 13.22 47.50
N LEU A 13 8.39 14.18 46.58
CA LEU A 13 7.94 13.99 45.20
C LEU A 13 9.07 13.29 44.42
N ALA A 14 8.90 11.99 44.18
CA ALA A 14 9.74 11.26 43.24
C ALA A 14 9.32 11.62 41.81
N VAL A 15 10.12 12.45 41.14
CA VAL A 15 10.00 12.72 39.70
C VAL A 15 10.51 11.49 38.96
N GLY A 16 9.59 10.67 38.45
CA GLY A 16 9.91 9.58 37.53
C GLY A 16 10.33 10.13 36.16
N PRO A 17 11.24 9.46 35.44
CA PRO A 17 11.66 9.92 34.12
C PRO A 17 10.50 9.72 33.14
N GLU A 18 10.06 10.80 32.50
CA GLU A 18 9.15 10.73 31.37
C GLU A 18 9.83 9.94 30.25
N ARG A 19 9.31 8.74 29.99
CA ARG A 19 9.68 7.95 28.83
C ARG A 19 9.16 8.68 27.60
N SER A 20 10.00 9.53 26.99
CA SER A 20 9.72 10.16 25.71
C SER A 20 9.34 9.09 24.70
N ALA A 21 8.03 8.97 24.43
CA ALA A 21 7.54 8.21 23.29
C ALA A 21 8.06 8.93 22.04
N LYS A 22 9.07 8.35 21.40
CA LYS A 22 9.51 8.80 20.07
C LYS A 22 8.27 8.75 19.17
N PRO A 23 7.90 9.84 18.48
CA PRO A 23 6.74 9.83 17.60
C PRO A 23 6.92 8.68 16.60
N GLU A 24 5.99 7.73 16.61
CA GLU A 24 5.84 6.76 15.53
C GLU A 24 5.72 7.60 14.25
N ALA A 25 6.62 7.39 13.30
CA ALA A 25 6.62 8.19 12.08
C ALA A 25 5.27 7.99 11.38
N ALA A 26 4.49 9.07 11.26
CA ALA A 26 3.19 9.01 10.62
C ALA A 26 3.34 8.51 9.18
N VAL A 27 2.52 7.52 8.79
CA VAL A 27 2.50 7.02 7.42
C VAL A 27 2.20 8.18 6.46
N PRO A 28 3.00 8.41 5.41
CA PRO A 28 2.74 9.48 4.46
C PRO A 28 1.32 9.40 3.88
N SER A 29 0.68 10.55 3.68
CA SER A 29 -0.72 10.61 3.20
C SER A 29 -0.93 9.92 1.84
N SER A 30 0.07 9.99 0.95
CA SER A 30 0.03 9.29 -0.35
C SER A 30 0.05 7.78 -0.19
N VAL A 31 0.89 7.26 0.71
CA VAL A 31 0.97 5.83 1.05
C VAL A 31 -0.36 5.34 1.65
N ALA A 32 -0.93 6.10 2.60
CA ALA A 32 -2.22 5.77 3.19
C ALA A 32 -3.35 5.75 2.15
N ARG A 33 -3.34 6.69 1.20
CA ARG A 33 -4.27 6.68 0.07
C ARG A 33 -4.05 5.48 -0.86
N GLY A 34 -2.80 5.16 -1.18
CA GLY A 34 -2.46 4.00 -2.01
C GLY A 34 -2.93 2.69 -1.40
N ALA A 35 -2.84 2.54 -0.08
CA ALA A 35 -3.39 1.39 0.63
C ALA A 35 -4.91 1.26 0.43
N ARG A 36 -5.66 2.36 0.52
CA ARG A 36 -7.12 2.38 0.29
C ARG A 36 -7.52 2.05 -1.14
N LEU A 37 -6.73 2.51 -2.12
CA LEU A 37 -6.93 2.13 -3.52
C LEU A 37 -6.64 0.64 -3.75
N PHE A 38 -5.60 0.11 -3.10
CA PHE A 38 -5.22 -1.29 -3.22
C PHE A 38 -6.24 -2.24 -2.58
N ASP A 39 -6.74 -1.91 -1.39
CA ASP A 39 -7.76 -2.69 -0.68
C ASP A 39 -9.19 -2.45 -1.18
N GLY A 40 -9.42 -1.34 -1.92
CA GLY A 40 -10.70 -0.99 -2.50
C GLY A 40 -11.66 -0.26 -1.56
N THR A 41 -11.17 0.33 -0.48
CA THR A 41 -11.93 1.28 0.35
C THR A 41 -12.01 2.67 -0.29
N GLU A 42 -11.07 3.00 -1.18
CA GLU A 42 -11.22 4.04 -2.19
C GLU A 42 -11.45 3.36 -3.55
N PRO A 43 -12.57 3.60 -4.24
CA PRO A 43 -12.90 2.89 -5.47
C PRO A 43 -11.96 3.27 -6.61
N LEU A 44 -11.64 2.28 -7.45
CA LEU A 44 -10.89 2.47 -8.68
C LEU A 44 -11.66 1.81 -9.82
N ALA A 45 -12.26 2.62 -10.68
CA ALA A 45 -13.04 2.14 -11.81
C ALA A 45 -12.16 1.39 -12.82
N GLY A 46 -12.70 0.33 -13.41
CA GLY A 46 -12.01 -0.41 -14.45
C GLY A 46 -12.91 -1.34 -15.23
N THR A 47 -12.41 -1.80 -16.38
CA THR A 47 -13.09 -2.73 -17.29
C THR A 47 -12.20 -3.93 -17.57
N LEU A 48 -12.78 -5.07 -17.96
CA LEU A 48 -11.98 -6.17 -18.49
C LEU A 48 -11.63 -5.91 -19.95
N SER A 49 -10.44 -6.34 -20.36
CA SER A 49 -10.04 -6.26 -21.78
C SER A 49 -11.06 -6.98 -22.66
N GLY A 50 -11.54 -6.31 -23.71
CA GLY A 50 -12.59 -6.80 -24.60
C GLY A 50 -14.03 -6.57 -24.10
N HIS A 51 -14.23 -5.88 -22.97
CA HIS A 51 -15.54 -5.57 -22.42
C HIS A 51 -15.72 -4.06 -22.29
N SER A 52 -16.94 -3.56 -22.54
CA SER A 52 -17.29 -2.15 -22.43
C SER A 52 -17.94 -1.78 -21.10
N ALA A 53 -18.51 -2.74 -20.39
CA ALA A 53 -19.16 -2.50 -19.11
C ALA A 53 -18.13 -2.33 -17.98
N PRO A 54 -18.30 -1.32 -17.10
CA PRO A 54 -17.48 -1.20 -15.90
C PRO A 54 -17.71 -2.39 -14.97
N LEU A 55 -16.64 -2.82 -14.31
CA LEU A 55 -16.72 -3.81 -13.25
C LEU A 55 -17.34 -3.19 -11.99
N PRO A 56 -18.06 -3.98 -11.17
CA PRO A 56 -18.44 -3.56 -9.82
C PRO A 56 -17.20 -3.25 -8.98
N ASP A 57 -17.28 -2.30 -8.05
CA ASP A 57 -16.14 -1.87 -7.20
C ASP A 57 -15.46 -3.03 -6.46
N ALA A 58 -16.22 -4.06 -6.06
CA ALA A 58 -15.67 -5.24 -5.40
C ALA A 58 -14.74 -6.07 -6.30
N ALA A 59 -14.93 -6.01 -7.63
CA ALA A 59 -14.16 -6.76 -8.62
C ALA A 59 -12.92 -6.01 -9.14
N THR A 60 -12.76 -4.72 -8.81
CA THR A 60 -11.60 -3.92 -9.21
C THR A 60 -10.53 -3.80 -8.10
N ARG A 61 -10.80 -4.31 -6.91
CA ARG A 61 -9.88 -4.25 -5.76
C ARG A 61 -8.62 -5.08 -6.03
N CYS A 62 -7.45 -4.44 -5.98
CA CYS A 62 -6.18 -5.12 -6.27
C CYS A 62 -5.91 -6.29 -5.32
N ILE A 63 -6.29 -6.15 -4.05
CA ILE A 63 -6.09 -7.16 -3.00
C ILE A 63 -6.79 -8.50 -3.26
N GLN A 64 -7.80 -8.54 -4.13
CA GLN A 64 -8.48 -9.79 -4.50
C GLN A 64 -7.60 -10.71 -5.33
N CYS A 65 -6.59 -10.16 -6.02
CA CYS A 65 -5.71 -10.90 -6.91
C CYS A 65 -4.24 -10.86 -6.46
N HIS A 66 -3.81 -9.74 -5.88
CA HIS A 66 -2.43 -9.47 -5.53
C HIS A 66 -2.23 -9.46 -4.01
N ALA A 67 -1.10 -10.00 -3.56
CA ALA A 67 -0.55 -9.64 -2.26
C ALA A 67 0.17 -8.28 -2.38
N GLY A 68 0.00 -7.42 -1.38
CA GLY A 68 0.69 -6.13 -1.27
C GLY A 68 1.98 -6.22 -0.45
N PRO A 69 2.64 -5.08 -0.19
CA PRO A 69 3.84 -5.02 0.63
C PRO A 69 3.67 -5.72 1.98
N GLY A 70 4.65 -6.55 2.37
CA GLY A 70 4.67 -7.22 3.68
C GLY A 70 3.70 -8.39 3.81
N LYS A 71 2.95 -8.73 2.75
CA LYS A 71 2.03 -9.87 2.71
C LYS A 71 2.62 -10.97 1.82
N SER A 72 2.40 -12.22 2.21
CA SER A 72 2.77 -13.37 1.38
C SER A 72 1.73 -13.58 0.27
N THR A 73 2.17 -14.08 -0.90
CA THR A 73 1.26 -14.51 -1.96
C THR A 73 0.38 -15.69 -1.54
N ALA A 74 0.79 -16.47 -0.53
CA ALA A 74 -0.05 -17.52 0.05
C ALA A 74 -1.33 -16.97 0.72
N ALA A 75 -1.36 -15.66 1.06
CA ALA A 75 -2.55 -15.00 1.60
C ALA A 75 -3.60 -14.67 0.53
N VAL A 76 -3.26 -14.87 -0.75
CA VAL A 76 -4.19 -14.76 -1.90
C VAL A 76 -4.12 -16.06 -2.71
N SER A 77 -5.07 -16.29 -3.61
CA SER A 77 -5.24 -17.56 -4.34
C SER A 77 -4.12 -17.90 -5.34
N GLY A 78 -2.93 -17.28 -5.25
CA GLY A 78 -1.84 -17.42 -6.21
C GLY A 78 -2.17 -16.88 -7.62
N PHE A 79 -3.26 -16.14 -7.76
CA PHE A 79 -3.81 -15.71 -9.06
C PHE A 79 -2.91 -14.68 -9.77
N ALA A 80 -2.24 -13.83 -9.00
CA ALA A 80 -1.38 -12.78 -9.53
C ALA A 80 -0.11 -12.63 -8.68
N PRO A 81 0.97 -12.04 -9.22
CA PRO A 81 2.23 -11.90 -8.50
C PRO A 81 2.09 -10.95 -7.31
N LEU A 82 3.01 -11.09 -6.35
CA LEU A 82 3.24 -10.10 -5.28
C LEU A 82 3.52 -8.72 -5.91
N LEU A 83 2.88 -7.68 -5.38
CA LEU A 83 3.18 -6.30 -5.71
C LEU A 83 3.86 -5.65 -4.51
N ASP A 84 5.19 -5.57 -4.59
CA ASP A 84 6.02 -4.92 -3.60
C ASP A 84 7.15 -4.14 -4.28
N ARG A 85 7.96 -3.45 -3.47
CA ARG A 85 9.08 -2.64 -3.93
C ARG A 85 10.04 -3.45 -4.79
N ARG A 86 10.36 -4.68 -4.41
CA ARG A 86 11.29 -5.56 -5.13
C ARG A 86 10.72 -5.91 -6.50
N GLN A 87 9.49 -6.41 -6.53
CA GLN A 87 8.79 -6.86 -7.74
C GLN A 87 8.51 -5.74 -8.73
N LEU A 88 8.42 -4.49 -8.28
CA LEU A 88 8.23 -3.35 -9.18
C LEU A 88 9.56 -2.70 -9.59
N ARG A 89 10.48 -2.46 -8.65
CA ARG A 89 11.64 -1.58 -8.90
C ARG A 89 12.93 -2.30 -9.30
N GLU A 90 13.02 -3.62 -9.12
CA GLU A 90 14.19 -4.36 -9.58
C GLU A 90 14.05 -4.80 -11.05
N ILE A 91 15.19 -4.87 -11.72
CA ILE A 91 15.30 -5.38 -13.08
C ILE A 91 15.19 -6.92 -13.01
N LEU A 92 13.98 -7.43 -13.24
CA LEU A 92 13.69 -8.87 -13.21
C LEU A 92 13.07 -9.31 -14.55
N PRO A 93 13.36 -10.53 -15.02
CA PRO A 93 12.60 -11.13 -16.11
C PRO A 93 11.15 -11.36 -15.65
N ARG A 94 10.17 -10.98 -16.47
CA ARG A 94 8.75 -11.20 -16.18
C ARG A 94 8.03 -11.65 -17.45
N ARG A 95 7.16 -12.66 -17.32
CA ARG A 95 6.27 -13.14 -18.41
C ARG A 95 6.98 -13.43 -19.74
N GLY A 96 8.22 -13.93 -19.69
CA GLY A 96 9.01 -14.24 -20.88
C GLY A 96 9.57 -13.04 -21.66
N GLY A 97 9.35 -11.81 -21.19
CA GLY A 97 9.96 -10.60 -21.76
C GLY A 97 11.36 -10.32 -21.23
N PRO A 98 12.10 -9.35 -21.83
CA PRO A 98 13.39 -8.91 -21.32
C PRO A 98 13.28 -8.38 -19.88
N PRO A 99 14.35 -8.50 -19.07
CA PRO A 99 14.39 -7.92 -17.73
C PRO A 99 14.26 -6.40 -17.77
N VAL A 100 13.22 -5.85 -17.13
CA VAL A 100 12.95 -4.41 -17.06
C VAL A 100 12.38 -4.08 -15.68
N ALA A 101 12.76 -2.94 -15.10
CA ALA A 101 12.14 -2.41 -13.89
C ALA A 101 10.96 -1.51 -14.26
N TYR A 102 9.95 -1.44 -13.39
CA TYR A 102 8.92 -0.43 -13.51
C TYR A 102 9.45 0.92 -13.03
N GLU A 103 9.05 1.96 -13.75
CA GLU A 103 8.97 3.32 -13.26
C GLU A 103 7.50 3.71 -13.05
N ARG A 104 7.24 4.74 -12.23
CA ARG A 104 5.87 5.21 -11.94
C ARG A 104 5.04 5.44 -13.21
N THR A 105 5.63 6.06 -14.22
CA THR A 105 4.96 6.34 -15.51
C THR A 105 4.60 5.05 -16.25
N SER A 106 5.54 4.11 -16.32
CA SER A 106 5.32 2.80 -16.96
C SER A 106 4.31 1.94 -16.18
N PHE A 107 4.28 2.04 -14.84
CA PHE A 107 3.30 1.41 -13.98
C PHE A 107 1.90 1.95 -14.23
N CYS A 108 1.75 3.27 -14.27
CA CYS A 108 0.46 3.90 -14.53
C CYS A 108 -0.06 3.55 -15.93
N ARG A 109 0.82 3.58 -16.95
CA ARG A 109 0.48 3.08 -18.28
C ARG A 109 0.03 1.62 -18.23
N THR A 110 0.74 0.77 -17.50
CA THR A 110 0.38 -0.65 -17.34
C THR A 110 -0.99 -0.83 -16.69
N LEU A 111 -1.37 -0.04 -15.69
CA LEU A 111 -2.71 -0.11 -15.09
C LEU A 111 -3.80 0.25 -16.11
N ARG A 112 -3.57 1.26 -16.94
CA ARG A 112 -4.55 1.75 -17.93
C ARG A 112 -4.66 0.85 -19.15
N THR A 113 -3.54 0.34 -19.66
CA THR A 113 -3.49 -0.40 -20.94
C THR A 113 -3.31 -1.90 -20.77
N GLY A 114 -2.81 -2.34 -19.61
CA GLY A 114 -2.36 -3.69 -19.34
C GLY A 114 -1.23 -4.15 -20.24
N ILE A 115 -0.37 -3.23 -20.65
CA ILE A 115 0.88 -3.51 -21.35
C ILE A 115 2.02 -3.10 -20.44
N ASP A 116 2.89 -4.05 -20.12
CA ASP A 116 3.98 -3.82 -19.19
C ASP A 116 5.17 -3.03 -19.83
N PRO A 117 6.20 -2.66 -19.05
CA PRO A 117 7.36 -1.93 -19.57
C PRO A 117 8.15 -2.67 -20.65
N ALA A 118 8.08 -4.01 -20.67
CA ALA A 118 8.69 -4.87 -21.66
C ALA A 118 7.76 -5.12 -22.88
N HIS A 119 6.66 -4.36 -22.99
CA HIS A 119 5.64 -4.47 -24.04
C HIS A 119 4.89 -5.81 -24.06
N VAL A 120 4.90 -6.54 -22.94
CA VAL A 120 4.13 -7.78 -22.78
C VAL A 120 2.71 -7.43 -22.32
N THR A 121 1.71 -8.01 -23.00
CA THR A 121 0.30 -7.84 -22.62
C THR A 121 -0.03 -8.67 -21.39
N LEU A 122 -0.67 -8.04 -20.40
CA LEU A 122 -1.14 -8.68 -19.18
C LEU A 122 -2.43 -9.48 -19.41
N PRO A 123 -2.68 -10.53 -18.60
CA PRO A 123 -3.90 -11.34 -18.71
C PRO A 123 -5.17 -10.50 -18.78
N ARG A 124 -6.15 -10.95 -19.58
CA ARG A 124 -7.44 -10.26 -19.74
C ARG A 124 -8.22 -10.10 -18.43
N ALA A 125 -7.97 -10.99 -17.47
CA ALA A 125 -8.59 -10.96 -16.15
C ALA A 125 -8.08 -9.82 -15.26
N MET A 126 -6.94 -9.20 -15.58
CA MET A 126 -6.53 -7.98 -14.89
C MET A 126 -7.33 -6.79 -15.44
N PRO A 127 -8.03 -6.01 -14.61
CA PRO A 127 -8.77 -4.85 -15.09
C PRO A 127 -7.86 -3.81 -15.77
N ARG A 128 -8.44 -3.05 -16.70
CA ARG A 128 -7.90 -1.81 -17.26
C ARG A 128 -8.55 -0.66 -16.51
N PHE A 129 -7.75 0.08 -15.76
CA PHE A 129 -8.26 1.07 -14.81
C PHE A 129 -8.34 2.46 -15.43
N ASP A 130 -9.37 3.21 -15.07
CA ASP A 130 -9.49 4.65 -15.37
C ASP A 130 -8.81 5.49 -14.26
N ALA A 131 -7.58 5.10 -13.92
CA ALA A 131 -6.84 5.72 -12.83
C ALA A 131 -6.30 7.09 -13.25
N ASP A 132 -6.54 8.14 -12.47
CA ASP A 132 -5.88 9.43 -12.67
C ASP A 132 -4.39 9.40 -12.21
N GLU A 133 -3.64 10.45 -12.51
CA GLU A 133 -2.22 10.54 -12.14
C GLU A 133 -1.99 10.49 -10.62
N GLY A 134 -2.89 11.07 -9.83
CA GLY A 134 -2.80 11.09 -8.37
C GLY A 134 -3.08 9.73 -7.75
N GLN A 135 -4.04 8.98 -8.30
CA GLN A 135 -4.32 7.60 -7.91
C GLN A 135 -3.15 6.68 -8.26
N CYS A 136 -2.60 6.81 -9.47
CA CYS A 136 -1.41 6.09 -9.88
C CYS A 136 -0.21 6.39 -8.97
N ALA A 137 0.02 7.67 -8.63
CA ALA A 137 1.11 8.06 -7.74
C ALA A 137 0.93 7.49 -6.33
N ALA A 138 -0.29 7.57 -5.77
CA ALA A 138 -0.58 7.01 -4.44
C ALA A 138 -0.38 5.49 -4.40
N LEU A 139 -0.88 4.75 -5.39
CA LEU A 139 -0.64 3.31 -5.51
C LEU A 139 0.85 2.98 -5.63
N TRP A 140 1.58 3.72 -6.47
CA TRP A 140 3.02 3.55 -6.63
C TRP A 140 3.78 3.76 -5.31
N ASP A 141 3.47 4.82 -4.58
CA ASP A 141 4.09 5.13 -3.29
C ASP A 141 3.82 4.02 -2.27
N TYR A 142 2.58 3.55 -2.17
CA TYR A 142 2.21 2.43 -1.30
C TYR A 142 2.97 1.15 -1.66
N LEU A 143 2.94 0.74 -2.93
CA LEU A 143 3.52 -0.53 -3.36
C LEU A 143 5.06 -0.53 -3.29
N THR A 144 5.69 0.64 -3.43
CA THR A 144 7.15 0.77 -3.49
C THR A 144 7.78 1.33 -2.23
N GLN A 145 7.00 1.54 -1.16
CA GLN A 145 7.51 1.98 0.13
C GLN A 145 8.60 1.02 0.67
N ALA A 146 9.51 1.56 1.47
CA ALA A 146 10.37 0.73 2.30
C ALA A 146 9.55 0.24 3.50
N LEU A 147 9.48 -1.07 3.70
CA LEU A 147 8.93 -1.64 4.91
C LEU A 147 10.04 -1.81 5.95
N PRO A 148 9.76 -1.61 7.25
CA PRO A 148 10.61 -2.10 8.31
C PRO A 148 10.78 -3.61 8.15
N GLN A 149 12.02 -4.09 8.31
CA GLN A 149 12.35 -5.52 8.29
C GLN A 149 11.91 -6.18 9.60
#